data_AF-A0A0F8VNT6-F1
#
_entry.id   AF-A0A0F8VNT6-F1
#
_cell.length_a   1.000
_cell.length_b   1.000
_cell.length_c   1.000
_cell.angle_alpha   90.00
_cell.angle_beta   90.00
_cell.angle_gamma   90.00
#
_symmetry.space_group_name_H-M   'P 1'
#
loop_
_entity.id
_entity.type
_entity.pdbx_description
1 polymer ?
#
loop_
_entity_poly.entity_id
_entity_poly.type
_entity_poly.pdbx_seq_one_letter_code
_entity_poly.pdbx_strand_id
1 'polypeptide(L)'
;MLEISLINICSAIIMTIASMLFFLAYRKRKELLLWFISCAITTMGYIINAFPLDEIGQVNPIAMLFFASGTFILFFAVFREYYQTFIKEKKNLKVNIKYSAVALTGSITFGFYYLMLGLIIFCMALIIRLYIRKKSLLHAFYCLNFIGAILSLIGAIVGTSESVSGTEFNNFAMTFMDTIYLVMGIVAIVEYRNQKINDTFKKLIIAASDTSINVLTLIILK
;
A
#
# COMPACT_ATOMS: atom_id res chain seq x y z
N MET A 1 -14.33 27.52 -4.22
CA MET A 1 -14.82 26.89 -5.46
C MET A 1 -13.66 26.43 -6.35
N LEU A 2 -12.74 27.31 -6.72
CA LEU A 2 -11.50 26.95 -7.46
C LEU A 2 -10.53 26.10 -6.62
N GLU A 3 -10.48 26.35 -5.31
CA GLU A 3 -9.51 25.71 -4.40
C GLU A 3 -9.73 24.19 -4.23
N ILE A 4 -10.98 23.74 -4.07
CA ILE A 4 -11.29 22.31 -3.89
C ILE A 4 -11.01 21.51 -5.18
N SER A 5 -11.37 22.08 -6.33
CA SER A 5 -11.06 21.47 -7.64
C SER A 5 -9.54 21.41 -7.87
N LEU A 6 -8.80 22.45 -7.49
CA LEU A 6 -7.35 22.50 -7.61
C LEU A 6 -6.67 21.46 -6.72
N ILE A 7 -7.15 21.25 -5.48
CA ILE A 7 -6.65 20.20 -4.58
C ILE A 7 -6.85 18.81 -5.19
N ASN A 8 -8.03 18.53 -5.77
CA ASN A 8 -8.30 17.23 -6.40
C ASN A 8 -7.41 16.98 -7.64
N ILE A 9 -7.17 18.01 -8.45
CA ILE A 9 -6.26 17.94 -9.60
C ILE A 9 -4.82 17.68 -9.14
N CYS A 10 -4.35 18.41 -8.13
CA CYS A 10 -3.02 18.19 -7.54
C CYS A 10 -2.86 16.77 -7.00
N SER A 11 -3.87 16.27 -6.28
CA SER A 11 -3.94 14.90 -5.75
C SER A 11 -3.83 13.85 -6.87
N ALA A 12 -4.57 14.06 -7.97
CA ALA A 12 -4.50 13.19 -9.14
C ALA A 12 -3.11 13.19 -9.81
N ILE A 13 -2.45 14.36 -9.91
CA ILE A 13 -1.09 14.47 -10.44
C ILE A 13 -0.10 13.70 -9.54
N ILE A 14 -0.16 13.93 -8.22
CA ILE A 14 0.70 13.25 -7.24
C ILE A 14 0.53 11.75 -7.33
N MET A 15 -0.72 11.26 -7.36
CA MET A 15 -1.02 9.84 -7.45
C MET A 15 -0.63 9.22 -8.80
N THR A 16 -0.63 10.00 -9.88
CA THR A 16 -0.11 9.56 -11.18
C THR A 16 1.40 9.35 -11.12
N ILE A 17 2.12 10.30 -10.52
CA ILE A 17 3.57 10.19 -10.31
C ILE A 17 3.89 9.00 -9.38
N ALA A 18 3.14 8.84 -8.28
CA ALA A 18 3.29 7.71 -7.37
C ALA A 18 3.11 6.37 -8.09
N SER A 19 2.08 6.24 -8.94
CA SER A 19 1.84 5.05 -9.74
C SER A 19 2.96 4.76 -10.73
N MET A 20 3.53 5.78 -11.38
CA MET A 20 4.71 5.63 -12.24
C MET A 20 5.93 5.11 -11.46
N LEU A 21 6.17 5.63 -10.25
CA LEU A 21 7.26 5.15 -9.39
C LEU A 21 7.03 3.70 -8.95
N PHE A 22 5.80 3.34 -8.57
CA PHE A 22 5.44 1.97 -8.25
C PHE A 22 5.58 1.03 -9.45
N PHE A 23 5.27 1.48 -10.67
CA PHE A 23 5.49 0.72 -11.88
C PHE A 23 6.99 0.43 -12.11
N LEU A 24 7.84 1.43 -11.92
CA LEU A 24 9.30 1.27 -12.00
C LEU A 24 9.83 0.31 -10.92
N ALA A 25 9.32 0.42 -9.69
CA ALA A 25 9.64 -0.49 -8.61
C ALA A 25 9.20 -1.94 -8.91
N TYR A 26 7.98 -2.11 -9.44
CA TYR A 26 7.43 -3.39 -9.86
C TYR A 26 8.29 -4.07 -10.93
N ARG A 27 8.75 -3.34 -11.95
CA ARG A 27 9.63 -3.91 -13.00
C ARG A 27 10.88 -4.55 -12.41
N LYS A 28 11.38 -4.05 -11.27
CA LYS A 28 12.56 -4.57 -10.58
C LYS A 28 12.21 -5.63 -9.52
N ARG A 29 11.03 -5.52 -8.89
CA ARG A 29 10.59 -6.37 -7.78
C ARG A 29 9.16 -6.86 -8.03
N LYS A 30 9.01 -8.01 -8.70
CA LYS A 30 7.71 -8.59 -9.10
C LYS A 30 6.76 -8.88 -7.93
N GLU A 31 7.28 -9.00 -6.72
CA GLU A 31 6.49 -9.16 -5.48
C GLU A 31 5.55 -7.96 -5.24
N LEU A 32 5.91 -6.77 -5.75
CA LEU A 32 5.12 -5.55 -5.62
C LEU A 32 3.94 -5.46 -6.60
N LEU A 33 3.67 -6.49 -7.41
CA LEU A 33 2.63 -6.46 -8.44
C LEU A 33 1.25 -6.10 -7.88
N LEU A 34 0.83 -6.75 -6.79
CA LEU A 34 -0.50 -6.49 -6.21
C LEU A 34 -0.60 -5.09 -5.60
N TRP A 35 0.50 -4.62 -5.01
CA TRP A 35 0.62 -3.26 -4.47
C TRP A 35 0.52 -2.20 -5.57
N PHE A 36 1.18 -2.45 -6.71
CA PHE A 36 1.06 -1.60 -7.90
C PHE A 36 -0.36 -1.59 -8.46
N ILE A 37 -1.02 -2.75 -8.58
CA ILE A 37 -2.40 -2.81 -9.09
C ILE A 37 -3.35 -2.01 -8.18
N SER A 38 -3.21 -2.15 -6.87
CA SER A 38 -3.99 -1.35 -5.92
C SER A 38 -3.73 0.15 -6.13
N CYS A 39 -2.46 0.56 -6.22
CA CYS A 39 -2.10 1.96 -6.47
C CYS A 39 -2.69 2.48 -7.79
N ALA A 40 -2.57 1.73 -8.89
CA ALA A 40 -3.07 2.13 -10.21
C ALA A 40 -4.59 2.31 -10.24
N ILE A 41 -5.34 1.41 -9.59
CA ILE A 41 -6.81 1.51 -9.49
C ILE A 41 -7.20 2.72 -8.64
N THR A 42 -6.51 2.95 -7.52
CA THR A 42 -6.72 4.14 -6.69
C THR A 42 -6.41 5.42 -7.48
N THR A 43 -5.34 5.46 -8.28
CA THR A 43 -5.01 6.58 -9.17
C THR A 43 -6.14 6.86 -10.17
N MET A 44 -6.75 5.83 -10.76
CA MET A 44 -7.93 6.03 -11.62
C MET A 44 -9.08 6.68 -10.86
N GLY A 45 -9.32 6.28 -9.59
CA GLY A 45 -10.29 6.94 -8.72
C GLY A 45 -10.00 8.43 -8.55
N TYR A 46 -8.75 8.82 -8.30
CA TYR A 46 -8.36 10.22 -8.18
C TYR A 46 -8.53 11.01 -9.48
N ILE A 47 -8.20 10.41 -10.64
CA ILE A 47 -8.39 11.05 -11.95
C ILE A 47 -9.89 11.31 -12.20
N ILE A 48 -10.75 10.34 -11.91
CA ILE A 48 -12.20 10.49 -12.05
C ILE A 48 -12.74 11.54 -11.07
N ASN A 49 -12.21 11.57 -9.84
CA ASN A 49 -12.63 12.54 -8.83
C ASN A 49 -12.17 13.97 -9.12
N ALA A 50 -11.15 14.16 -9.99
CA ALA A 50 -10.73 15.48 -10.44
C ALA A 50 -11.75 16.16 -11.37
N PHE A 51 -12.63 15.37 -12.02
CA PHE A 51 -13.71 15.84 -12.87
C PHE A 51 -15.07 15.47 -12.22
N PRO A 52 -15.57 16.27 -11.26
CA PRO A 52 -16.83 15.98 -10.58
C PRO A 52 -18.00 15.99 -11.59
N LEU A 53 -18.82 14.94 -11.57
CA LEU A 53 -20.02 14.80 -12.41
C LEU A 53 -21.29 15.37 -11.75
N ASP A 54 -21.31 15.46 -10.42
CA ASP A 54 -22.45 15.89 -9.60
C ASP A 54 -22.11 17.14 -8.75
N GLU A 55 -23.08 17.59 -7.94
CA GLU A 55 -23.00 18.77 -7.07
C GLU A 55 -21.70 18.88 -6.26
N ILE A 56 -21.28 20.13 -6.07
CA ILE A 56 -19.99 20.54 -5.55
C ILE A 56 -19.83 20.05 -4.09
N GLY A 57 -18.77 19.27 -3.84
CA GLY A 57 -18.37 18.88 -2.48
C GLY A 57 -18.60 17.40 -2.14
N GLN A 58 -19.26 16.64 -3.02
CA GLN A 58 -19.37 15.19 -2.87
C GLN A 58 -18.34 14.46 -3.71
N VAL A 59 -17.75 13.39 -3.15
CA VAL A 59 -16.85 12.50 -3.88
C VAL A 59 -17.68 11.75 -4.93
N ASN A 60 -17.20 11.72 -6.17
CA ASN A 60 -17.90 11.08 -7.28
C ASN A 60 -18.17 9.58 -6.94
N PRO A 61 -19.42 9.09 -7.00
CA PRO A 61 -19.74 7.71 -6.66
C PRO A 61 -19.00 6.70 -7.53
N ILE A 62 -18.67 7.05 -8.78
CA ILE A 62 -17.84 6.23 -9.66
C ILE A 62 -16.42 6.15 -9.09
N ALA A 63 -15.84 7.28 -8.66
CA ALA A 63 -14.51 7.30 -8.02
C ALA A 63 -14.50 6.47 -6.73
N MET A 64 -15.57 6.47 -5.95
CA MET A 64 -15.69 5.63 -4.75
C MET A 64 -15.57 4.13 -5.08
N LEU A 65 -16.10 3.65 -6.21
CA LEU A 65 -15.93 2.25 -6.63
C LEU A 65 -14.46 1.91 -6.92
N PHE A 66 -13.72 2.84 -7.53
CA PHE A 66 -12.28 2.68 -7.75
C PHE A 66 -11.49 2.68 -6.43
N PHE A 67 -11.78 3.62 -5.52
CA PHE A 67 -11.14 3.62 -4.19
C PHE A 67 -11.46 2.36 -3.40
N ALA A 68 -12.70 1.89 -3.46
CA ALA A 68 -13.12 0.66 -2.79
C ALA A 68 -12.39 -0.56 -3.33
N SER A 69 -12.39 -0.75 -4.66
CA SER A 69 -11.71 -1.87 -5.31
C SER A 69 -10.19 -1.82 -5.07
N GLY A 70 -9.59 -0.64 -5.12
CA GLY A 70 -8.18 -0.42 -4.77
C GLY A 70 -7.86 -0.88 -3.34
N THR A 71 -8.74 -0.58 -2.39
CA THR A 71 -8.62 -0.98 -0.97
C THR A 71 -8.76 -2.50 -0.79
N PHE A 72 -9.71 -3.15 -1.48
CA PHE A 72 -9.84 -4.61 -1.44
C PHE A 72 -8.62 -5.33 -2.02
N ILE A 73 -8.03 -4.80 -3.09
CA ILE A 73 -6.81 -5.36 -3.68
C ILE A 73 -5.61 -5.15 -2.75
N LEU A 74 -5.53 -3.99 -2.08
CA LEU A 74 -4.53 -3.73 -1.07
C LEU A 74 -4.62 -4.74 0.08
N PHE A 75 -5.84 -4.98 0.57
CA PHE A 75 -6.09 -5.99 1.60
C PHE A 75 -5.62 -7.37 1.16
N PHE A 76 -5.96 -7.78 -0.07
CA PHE A 76 -5.51 -9.05 -0.61
C PHE A 76 -3.97 -9.13 -0.73
N ALA A 77 -3.31 -8.03 -1.11
CA ALA A 77 -1.85 -7.94 -1.16
C ALA A 77 -1.22 -8.17 0.22
N VAL A 78 -1.70 -7.45 1.24
CA VAL A 78 -1.25 -7.57 2.63
C VAL A 78 -1.47 -8.99 3.16
N PHE A 79 -2.68 -9.54 2.94
CA PHE A 79 -3.02 -10.88 3.42
C PHE A 79 -2.15 -11.95 2.74
N ARG A 80 -1.94 -11.85 1.43
CA ARG A 80 -1.06 -12.77 0.70
C ARG A 80 0.37 -12.72 1.24
N GLU A 81 0.91 -11.53 1.47
CA GLU A 81 2.28 -11.36 1.96
C GLU A 81 2.43 -11.86 3.40
N TYR A 82 1.44 -11.59 4.24
CA TYR A 82 1.36 -12.15 5.59
C TYR A 82 1.32 -13.69 5.57
N TYR A 83 0.44 -14.28 4.76
CA TYR A 83 0.33 -15.74 4.63
C TYR A 83 1.63 -16.37 4.14
N GLN A 84 2.29 -15.76 3.14
CA GLN A 84 3.58 -16.23 2.66
C GLN A 84 4.67 -16.17 3.74
N THR A 85 4.64 -15.17 4.60
CA THR A 85 5.70 -14.95 5.62
C THR A 85 5.50 -15.78 6.89
N PHE A 86 4.26 -16.03 7.32
CA PHE A 86 3.99 -16.71 8.59
C PHE A 86 3.45 -18.13 8.46
N ILE A 87 2.78 -18.48 7.36
CA ILE A 87 2.07 -19.77 7.23
C ILE A 87 2.78 -20.74 6.27
N LYS A 88 3.58 -20.23 5.32
CA LYS A 88 4.14 -21.02 4.22
C LYS A 88 5.49 -21.71 4.49
N GLU A 89 5.75 -22.13 5.73
CA GLU A 89 6.81 -23.11 6.06
C GLU A 89 6.34 -24.58 6.01
N LYS A 90 5.08 -24.86 5.64
CA LYS A 90 4.65 -26.24 5.32
C LYS A 90 4.09 -26.34 3.89
N LYS A 91 4.66 -27.31 3.16
CA LYS A 91 4.29 -27.78 1.81
C LYS A 91 2.78 -27.78 1.58
N ASN A 92 2.39 -27.32 0.39
CA ASN A 92 1.16 -27.65 -0.33
C ASN A 92 -0.12 -27.74 0.49
N LEU A 93 -0.80 -26.60 0.68
CA LEU A 93 -2.24 -26.60 0.91
C LEU A 93 -2.90 -25.83 -0.23
N LYS A 94 -3.59 -26.59 -1.11
CA LYS A 94 -4.65 -26.05 -1.95
C LYS A 94 -5.76 -25.60 -0.99
N VAL A 95 -5.74 -24.33 -0.62
CA VAL A 95 -6.79 -23.76 0.22
C VAL A 95 -7.97 -23.43 -0.70
N ASN A 96 -9.05 -24.20 -0.57
CA ASN A 96 -10.33 -23.90 -1.17
C ASN A 96 -11.00 -22.85 -0.28
N ILE A 97 -10.76 -21.56 -0.56
CA ILE A 97 -11.30 -20.45 0.22
C ILE A 97 -12.79 -20.30 -0.15
N LYS A 98 -13.67 -20.83 0.70
CA LYS A 98 -15.09 -20.47 0.67
C LYS A 98 -15.22 -19.06 1.23
N TYR A 99 -15.46 -18.09 0.36
CA TYR A 99 -15.80 -16.73 0.73
C TYR A 99 -17.16 -16.73 1.41
N SER A 100 -17.21 -16.47 2.73
CA SER A 100 -18.45 -16.14 3.41
C SER A 100 -18.76 -14.67 3.14
N ALA A 101 -19.73 -14.41 2.27
CA ALA A 101 -20.31 -13.09 2.14
C ALA A 101 -21.08 -12.77 3.43
N VAL A 102 -20.51 -11.94 4.30
CA VAL A 102 -21.24 -11.39 5.44
C VAL A 102 -22.07 -10.24 4.89
N ALA A 103 -23.36 -10.49 4.69
CA ALA A 103 -24.33 -9.46 4.36
C ALA A 103 -24.64 -8.65 5.63
N LEU A 104 -24.11 -7.44 5.72
CA LEU A 104 -24.52 -6.46 6.73
C LEU A 104 -25.66 -5.62 6.16
N THR A 105 -26.89 -6.00 6.52
CA THR A 105 -28.11 -5.23 6.28
C THR A 105 -28.23 -4.12 7.32
N GLY A 106 -27.65 -2.97 6.99
CA GLY A 106 -27.94 -1.65 7.57
C GLY A 106 -27.84 -0.62 6.44
N SER A 107 -28.32 0.62 6.64
CA SER A 107 -28.28 1.70 5.63
C SER A 107 -27.01 1.63 4.79
N ILE A 108 -27.17 1.35 3.49
CA ILE A 108 -26.14 0.78 2.60
C ILE A 108 -24.80 1.53 2.66
N THR A 109 -24.85 2.84 2.89
CA THR A 109 -23.69 3.73 3.02
C THR A 109 -22.98 3.63 4.37
N PHE A 110 -23.68 3.65 5.50
CA PHE A 110 -23.04 3.57 6.83
C PHE A 110 -22.40 2.21 7.08
N GLY A 111 -23.07 1.11 6.71
CA GLY A 111 -22.53 -0.24 6.86
C GLY A 111 -21.22 -0.44 6.08
N PHE A 112 -21.11 0.18 4.91
CA PHE A 112 -19.92 0.11 4.07
C PHE A 112 -18.70 0.80 4.70
N TYR A 113 -18.88 2.01 5.27
CA TYR A 113 -17.79 2.71 5.95
C TYR A 113 -17.27 1.93 7.16
N TYR A 114 -18.15 1.38 8.01
CA TYR A 114 -17.72 0.55 9.14
C TYR A 114 -17.02 -0.73 8.73
N LEU A 115 -17.48 -1.38 7.64
CA LEU A 115 -16.81 -2.56 7.08
C LEU A 115 -15.39 -2.22 6.60
N MET A 116 -15.26 -1.14 5.82
CA MET A 116 -13.96 -0.65 5.35
C MET A 116 -13.01 -0.32 6.51
N LEU A 117 -13.52 0.35 7.54
CA LEU A 117 -12.74 0.69 8.73
C LEU A 117 -12.24 -0.57 9.45
N GLY A 118 -13.10 -1.57 9.65
CA GLY A 118 -12.71 -2.85 10.22
C GLY A 118 -11.65 -3.58 9.38
N LEU A 119 -11.80 -3.55 8.06
CA LEU A 119 -10.86 -4.13 7.11
C LEU A 119 -9.48 -3.47 7.19
N ILE A 120 -9.45 -2.14 7.28
CA ILE A 120 -8.24 -1.32 7.40
C ILE A 120 -7.52 -1.59 8.74
N ILE A 121 -8.25 -1.63 9.86
CA ILE A 121 -7.67 -1.94 11.17
C ILE A 121 -7.05 -3.35 11.16
N PHE A 122 -7.74 -4.32 10.56
CA PHE A 122 -7.21 -5.67 10.42
C PHE A 122 -5.93 -5.70 9.56
N CYS A 123 -5.91 -4.98 8.43
CA CYS A 123 -4.71 -4.79 7.61
C CYS A 123 -3.55 -4.19 8.40
N MET A 124 -3.81 -3.15 9.19
CA MET A 124 -2.81 -2.48 10.01
C MET A 124 -2.17 -3.47 11.00
N ALA A 125 -2.98 -4.29 11.69
CA ALA A 125 -2.47 -5.31 12.60
C ALA A 125 -1.56 -6.35 11.89
N LEU A 126 -1.95 -6.79 10.69
CA LEU A 126 -1.14 -7.72 9.89
C LEU A 126 0.20 -7.12 9.46
N ILE A 127 0.20 -5.85 9.02
CA ILE A 127 1.43 -5.18 8.57
C ILE A 127 2.35 -4.87 9.73
N ILE A 128 1.83 -4.46 10.90
CA ILE A 128 2.67 -4.27 12.10
C ILE A 128 3.42 -5.56 12.41
N ARG A 129 2.72 -6.71 12.39
CA ARG A 129 3.34 -8.01 12.62
C ARG A 129 4.36 -8.37 11.53
N LEU A 130 4.08 -8.03 10.27
CA LEU A 130 4.99 -8.21 9.14
C LEU A 130 6.25 -7.33 9.24
N TYR A 131 6.09 -6.08 9.68
CA TYR A 131 7.16 -5.11 9.91
C TYR A 131 8.13 -5.59 10.98
N ILE A 132 7.61 -6.09 12.12
CA ILE A 132 8.44 -6.63 13.20
C ILE A 132 9.35 -7.78 12.69
N ARG A 133 8.86 -8.60 11.76
CA ARG A 133 9.59 -9.77 11.25
C ARG A 133 10.55 -9.45 10.10
N LYS A 134 10.10 -8.70 9.08
CA LYS A 134 10.93 -8.38 7.90
C LYS A 134 11.82 -7.15 8.09
N LYS A 135 11.50 -6.25 9.04
CA LYS A 135 12.19 -4.97 9.29
C LYS A 135 12.44 -4.16 8.01
N SER A 136 11.49 -4.21 7.07
CA SER A 136 11.59 -3.51 5.78
C SER A 136 10.99 -2.10 5.90
N LEU A 137 11.69 -1.12 5.34
CA LEU A 137 11.32 0.30 5.41
C LEU A 137 9.95 0.53 4.73
N LEU A 138 9.72 -0.16 3.61
CA LEU A 138 8.46 -0.11 2.87
C LEU A 138 7.24 -0.48 3.75
N HIS A 139 7.39 -1.44 4.67
CA HIS A 139 6.30 -1.83 5.58
C HIS A 139 5.99 -0.75 6.63
N ALA A 140 7.00 0.00 7.08
CA ALA A 140 6.79 1.11 8.01
C ALA A 140 5.98 2.23 7.35
N PHE A 141 6.31 2.57 6.09
CA PHE A 141 5.54 3.56 5.34
C PHE A 141 4.12 3.10 5.01
N TYR A 142 3.90 1.80 4.79
CA TYR A 142 2.54 1.27 4.70
C TYR A 142 1.75 1.45 6.00
N CYS A 143 2.35 1.23 7.17
CA CYS A 143 1.67 1.52 8.44
C CYS A 143 1.22 2.99 8.53
N LEU A 144 2.08 3.93 8.12
CA LEU A 144 1.72 5.36 8.06
C LEU A 144 0.57 5.61 7.08
N ASN A 145 0.58 4.94 5.93
CA ASN A 145 -0.49 5.04 4.95
C ASN A 145 -1.84 4.57 5.50
N PHE A 146 -1.85 3.47 6.27
CA PHE A 146 -3.07 2.98 6.92
C PHE A 146 -3.58 3.93 8.01
N ILE A 147 -2.69 4.63 8.72
CA ILE A 147 -3.11 5.70 9.64
C ILE A 147 -3.81 6.82 8.87
N GLY A 148 -3.25 7.26 7.73
CA GLY A 148 -3.89 8.23 6.84
C GLY A 148 -5.26 7.76 6.34
N ALA A 149 -5.38 6.50 5.94
CA ALA A 149 -6.63 5.90 5.51
C ALA A 149 -7.68 5.86 6.63
N ILE A 150 -7.30 5.53 7.87
CA ILE A 150 -8.21 5.58 9.04
C ILE A 150 -8.70 7.02 9.27
N LEU A 151 -7.79 8.00 9.24
CA LEU A 151 -8.14 9.41 9.43
C LEU A 151 -9.09 9.90 8.33
N SER A 152 -8.84 9.55 7.06
CA SER A 152 -9.72 9.92 5.95
C SER A 152 -11.09 9.26 6.09
N LEU A 153 -11.16 8.01 6.53
CA LEU A 153 -12.44 7.31 6.70
C LEU A 153 -13.24 7.87 7.88
N ILE A 154 -12.58 8.21 8.99
CA ILE A 154 -13.20 8.94 10.10
C ILE A 154 -13.70 10.31 9.62
N GLY A 155 -12.90 11.04 8.84
CA GLY A 155 -13.28 12.31 8.23
C GLY A 155 -14.49 12.19 7.31
N ALA A 156 -14.56 11.13 6.50
CA ALA A 156 -15.71 10.83 5.65
C ALA A 156 -16.97 10.50 6.47
N ILE A 157 -16.85 9.73 7.55
CA ILE A 157 -17.98 9.44 8.45
C ILE A 157 -18.49 10.73 9.11
N VAL A 158 -17.58 11.56 9.65
CA VAL A 158 -17.94 12.83 10.31
C VAL A 158 -18.48 13.86 9.32
N GLY A 159 -17.92 13.94 8.12
CA GLY A 159 -18.32 14.87 7.06
C GLY A 159 -19.70 14.61 6.45
N THR A 160 -20.33 13.46 6.72
CA THR A 160 -21.75 13.24 6.41
C THR A 160 -22.71 14.03 7.31
N SER A 161 -22.20 14.58 8.42
CA SER A 161 -22.87 15.65 9.16
C SER A 161 -22.34 16.99 8.63
N GLU A 162 -23.22 17.90 8.22
CA GLU A 162 -23.02 19.15 7.44
C GLU A 162 -22.03 20.21 8.01
N SER A 163 -20.96 19.79 8.68
CA SER A 163 -19.95 20.65 9.28
C SER A 163 -18.81 20.90 8.29
N VAL A 164 -18.56 22.19 8.01
CA VAL A 164 -17.44 22.69 7.16
C VAL A 164 -16.08 22.17 7.62
N SER A 165 -15.92 21.90 8.92
CA SER A 165 -14.72 21.31 9.53
C SER A 165 -14.44 19.88 9.07
N GLY A 166 -15.48 19.07 8.83
CA GLY A 166 -15.33 17.67 8.41
C GLY A 166 -14.71 17.54 7.01
N THR A 167 -15.05 18.46 6.10
CA THR A 167 -14.51 18.49 4.73
C THR A 167 -13.04 18.87 4.66
N GLU A 168 -12.60 19.85 5.45
CA GLU A 168 -11.19 20.26 5.49
C GLU A 168 -10.30 19.17 6.08
N PHE A 169 -10.76 18.52 7.15
CA PHE A 169 -10.06 17.40 7.76
C PHE A 169 -9.90 16.22 6.80
N ASN A 170 -10.95 15.90 6.03
CA ASN A 170 -10.89 14.84 5.03
C ASN A 170 -9.88 15.16 3.90
N ASN A 171 -9.87 16.41 3.42
CA ASN A 171 -8.91 16.85 2.40
C ASN A 171 -7.45 16.76 2.90
N PHE A 172 -7.21 17.11 4.17
CA PHE A 172 -5.90 16.92 4.80
C PHE A 172 -5.50 15.45 4.84
N ALA A 173 -6.40 14.56 5.26
CA ALA A 173 -6.12 13.13 5.35
C ALA A 173 -5.84 12.50 3.97
N MET A 174 -6.58 12.90 2.92
CA MET A 174 -6.32 12.47 1.55
C MET A 174 -4.95 12.95 1.05
N THR A 175 -4.63 14.24 1.24
CA THR A 175 -3.33 14.81 0.85
C THR A 175 -2.17 14.11 1.56
N PHE A 176 -2.33 13.84 2.86
CA PHE A 176 -1.36 13.07 3.65
C PHE A 176 -1.17 11.66 3.07
N MET A 177 -2.24 10.96 2.70
CA MET A 177 -2.17 9.64 2.08
C MET A 177 -1.43 9.67 0.74
N ASP A 178 -1.73 10.65 -0.12
CA ASP A 178 -1.12 10.78 -1.45
C ASP A 178 0.38 11.03 -1.38
N THR A 179 0.81 11.88 -0.45
CA THR A 179 2.23 12.13 -0.21
C THR A 179 2.95 10.86 0.29
N ILE A 180 2.31 10.06 1.16
CA ILE A 180 2.88 8.78 1.60
C ILE A 180 2.96 7.80 0.43
N TYR A 181 1.96 7.71 -0.44
CA TYR A 181 2.03 6.87 -1.64
C TYR A 181 3.22 7.23 -2.53
N LEU A 182 3.49 8.51 -2.73
CA LEU A 182 4.66 8.97 -3.47
C LEU A 182 5.96 8.53 -2.78
N VAL A 183 6.08 8.77 -1.47
CA VAL A 183 7.26 8.38 -0.68
C VAL A 183 7.47 6.86 -0.71
N MET A 184 6.40 6.06 -0.62
CA MET A 184 6.45 4.61 -0.72
C MET A 184 7.01 4.14 -2.07
N GLY A 185 6.62 4.79 -3.17
CA GLY A 185 7.18 4.51 -4.49
C GLY A 185 8.69 4.72 -4.56
N ILE A 186 9.19 5.81 -3.96
CA ILE A 186 10.63 6.10 -3.86
C ILE A 186 11.33 5.06 -2.99
N VAL A 187 10.79 4.81 -1.80
CA VAL A 187 11.33 3.85 -0.82
C VAL A 187 11.45 2.45 -1.41
N ALA A 188 10.45 2.02 -2.19
CA ALA A 188 10.48 0.72 -2.86
C ALA A 188 11.70 0.57 -3.80
N ILE A 189 12.05 1.63 -4.54
CA ILE A 189 13.21 1.64 -5.43
C ILE A 189 14.52 1.65 -4.64
N VAL A 190 14.59 2.47 -3.58
CA VAL A 190 15.78 2.56 -2.70
C VAL A 190 16.04 1.22 -2.00
N GLU A 191 15.00 0.59 -1.47
CA GLU A 191 15.12 -0.70 -0.78
C GLU A 191 15.62 -1.79 -1.73
N TYR A 192 15.14 -1.81 -2.98
CA TYR A 192 15.64 -2.71 -4.01
C TYR A 192 17.15 -2.50 -4.28
N ARG A 193 17.60 -1.24 -4.36
CA ARG A 193 19.03 -0.93 -4.57
C ARG A 193 19.88 -1.41 -3.39
N ASN A 194 19.42 -1.18 -2.17
CA ASN A 194 20.12 -1.60 -0.95
C ASN A 194 20.25 -3.14 -0.86
N GLN A 195 19.18 -3.87 -1.21
CA GLN A 195 19.21 -5.34 -1.25
C GLN A 195 20.24 -5.85 -2.27
N LYS A 196 20.24 -5.29 -3.48
CA LYS A 196 21.19 -5.70 -4.53
C LYS A 196 22.65 -5.46 -4.13
N ILE A 197 22.92 -4.33 -3.46
CA ILE A 197 24.26 -4.01 -2.96
C ILE A 197 24.67 -5.01 -1.88
N ASN A 198 23.79 -5.30 -0.91
CA ASN A 198 24.06 -6.25 0.17
C ASN A 198 24.33 -7.68 -0.37
N ASP A 199 23.56 -8.12 -1.36
CA ASP A 199 23.76 -9.44 -1.98
C ASP A 199 25.09 -9.52 -2.75
N THR A 200 25.50 -8.42 -3.38
CA THR A 200 26.79 -8.33 -4.07
C THR A 200 27.94 -8.39 -3.06
N PHE A 201 27.84 -7.67 -1.93
CA PHE A 201 28.83 -7.74 -0.86
C PHE A 201 28.94 -9.13 -0.25
N LYS A 202 27.81 -9.83 -0.01
CA LYS A 202 27.83 -11.22 0.46
C LYS A 202 28.57 -12.14 -0.50
N LYS A 203 28.32 -12.01 -1.81
CA LYS A 203 29.03 -12.80 -2.82
C LYS A 203 30.53 -12.52 -2.83
N LEU A 204 30.93 -11.26 -2.69
CA LEU A 204 32.35 -10.87 -2.60
C LEU A 204 33.02 -11.42 -1.34
N ILE A 205 32.34 -11.38 -0.19
CA ILE A 205 32.85 -11.96 1.06
C ILE A 205 33.01 -13.47 0.94
N ILE A 206 32.03 -14.17 0.36
CA ILE A 206 32.11 -15.62 0.14
C ILE A 206 33.27 -15.95 -0.82
N ALA A 207 33.39 -15.24 -1.95
CA ALA A 207 34.49 -15.45 -2.89
C ALA A 207 35.87 -15.17 -2.27
N ALA A 208 35.98 -14.12 -1.45
CA ALA A 208 37.19 -13.81 -0.70
C ALA A 208 37.51 -14.88 0.36
N SER A 209 36.49 -15.41 1.04
CA SER A 209 36.64 -16.52 1.99
C SER A 209 37.14 -17.77 1.29
N ASP A 210 36.51 -18.17 0.18
CA ASP A 210 36.86 -19.36 -0.59
C ASP A 210 38.29 -19.28 -1.13
N THR A 211 38.69 -18.10 -1.65
CA THR A 211 40.08 -17.87 -2.11
C THR A 211 41.07 -17.90 -0.95
N SER A 212 40.74 -17.33 0.21
CA SER A 212 41.62 -17.37 1.39
C SER A 212 41.86 -18.80 1.88
N ILE A 213 40.82 -19.65 1.91
CA ILE A 213 40.91 -21.06 2.31
C ILE A 213 41.77 -21.85 1.31
N ASN A 214 41.61 -21.58 0.01
CA ASN A 214 42.37 -22.27 -1.02
C ASN A 214 43.86 -21.93 -0.97
N VAL A 215 44.20 -20.66 -0.73
CA VAL A 215 45.59 -20.22 -0.54
C VAL A 215 46.20 -20.85 0.71
N LEU A 216 45.45 -20.93 1.82
CA LEU A 216 45.89 -21.57 3.05
C LEU A 216 46.17 -23.07 2.87
N THR A 217 45.34 -23.75 2.09
CA THR A 217 45.51 -25.19 1.78
C THR A 217 46.75 -25.43 0.93
N LEU A 218 47.02 -24.54 -0.03
CA LEU A 218 48.25 -24.58 -0.85
C LEU A 218 49.54 -24.35 -0.05
N ILE A 219 49.48 -23.60 1.05
CA ILE A 219 50.63 -23.34 1.93
C ILE A 219 50.90 -24.53 2.86
N ILE A 220 49.86 -25.20 3.36
CA ILE A 220 49.99 -26.36 4.27
C ILE A 220 50.51 -27.61 3.54
N LEU A 221 50.24 -27.73 2.23
CA LEU A 221 50.68 -28.86 1.40
C LEU A 221 52.15 -28.77 0.92
N LYS A 222 52.86 -27.70 1.27
CA LYS A 222 54.22 -27.42 0.81
C LYS A 222 55.23 -27.56 1.95
#